data_AF-A0A163KFK0-F1
#
_entry.id   AF-A0A163KFK0-F1
#
_cell.length_a   1.000
_cell.length_b   1.000
_cell.length_c   1.000
_cell.angle_alpha   90.00
_cell.angle_beta   90.00
_cell.angle_gamma   90.00
#
_symmetry.space_group_name_H-M   'P 1'
#
loop_
_entity.id
_entity.type
_entity.pdbx_description
1 polymer ?
#
loop_
_entity_poly.entity_id
_entity_poly.type
_entity_poly.pdbx_seq_one_letter_code
_entity_poly.pdbx_strand_id
1 'polypeptide(L)'
;MKSFGLISLVFVLLWAIIYALPVTHRRPSSPVGSSSKTNDKEIITNSNNNNSEVRPDCNDSTDPAEYNVHLDQLIQHITTHWKFDHLDSIQTQSYKQIASQVQQHVEIKVTTMSSSSSSQQVVINPADTMDVDILMAQIFGAIQSHTQGKLPLEWDKLGDQLGKPALEAYLRKIVLDQCGSVSNDTSGANIISAQCLVDYSDQLSSQLDRYLGTHLIHIFDTMDQHVLPDLLATTSENLQGILNYFNSVFFNKDDQALLLQVHPWQGSIKDTYINHILPSLNKNNDSSHFFTRYTCLARV
;
A
#
# COMPACT_ATOMS: atom_id res chain seq x y z
N MET A 1 -43.35 28.91 -2.09
CA MET A 1 -42.76 27.62 -1.68
C MET A 1 -41.43 27.36 -2.42
N LYS A 2 -40.42 28.24 -2.30
CA LYS A 2 -39.11 28.08 -2.98
C LYS A 2 -37.90 28.06 -2.02
N SER A 3 -38.12 28.14 -0.71
CA SER A 3 -37.04 28.29 0.28
C SER A 3 -36.59 26.99 0.97
N PHE A 4 -37.27 25.86 0.73
CA PHE A 4 -36.96 24.59 1.39
C PHE A 4 -35.85 23.77 0.71
N GLY A 5 -35.61 23.96 -0.60
CA GLY A 5 -34.57 23.23 -1.34
C GLY A 5 -33.14 23.65 -0.97
N LEU A 6 -32.94 24.93 -0.66
CA LEU A 6 -31.62 25.48 -0.32
C LEU A 6 -31.12 24.99 1.05
N ILE A 7 -32.04 24.74 2.00
CA ILE A 7 -31.68 24.28 3.34
C ILE A 7 -31.26 22.80 3.31
N SER A 8 -31.89 21.97 2.47
CA SER A 8 -31.52 20.55 2.34
C SER A 8 -30.15 20.35 1.67
N LEU A 9 -29.82 21.19 0.69
CA LEU A 9 -28.53 21.10 0.00
C LEU A 9 -27.36 21.55 0.90
N VAL A 10 -27.62 22.52 1.78
CA VAL A 10 -26.69 22.94 2.83
C VAL A 10 -26.48 21.83 3.87
N PHE A 11 -27.51 21.07 4.25
CA PHE A 11 -27.36 19.94 5.17
C PHE A 11 -26.57 18.78 4.57
N VAL A 12 -26.75 18.48 3.27
CA VAL A 12 -25.97 17.44 2.59
C VAL A 12 -24.50 17.85 2.40
N LEU A 13 -24.24 19.13 2.08
CA LEU A 13 -22.86 19.67 2.04
C LEU A 13 -22.21 19.72 3.42
N LEU A 14 -22.95 20.07 4.48
CA LEU A 14 -22.45 20.03 5.86
C LEU A 14 -22.15 18.60 6.32
N TRP A 15 -22.94 17.61 5.90
CA TRP A 15 -22.67 16.20 6.19
C TRP A 15 -21.39 15.71 5.48
N ALA A 16 -21.13 16.17 4.25
CA ALA A 16 -19.90 15.86 3.52
C ALA A 16 -18.64 16.53 4.13
N ILE A 17 -18.78 17.70 4.75
CA ILE A 17 -17.66 18.42 5.39
C ILE A 17 -17.30 17.80 6.76
N ILE A 18 -18.26 17.25 7.50
CA ILE A 18 -18.01 16.65 8.83
C ILE A 18 -17.21 15.34 8.75
N TYR A 19 -17.26 14.61 7.62
CA TYR A 19 -16.42 13.42 7.40
C TYR A 19 -15.12 13.70 6.64
N ALA A 20 -14.89 14.93 6.19
CA ALA A 20 -13.60 15.40 5.69
C ALA A 20 -12.80 16.00 6.86
N LEU A 21 -12.34 15.15 7.78
CA LEU A 21 -11.30 15.56 8.71
C LEU A 21 -10.08 16.03 7.89
N PRO A 22 -9.49 17.20 8.19
CA PRO A 22 -8.29 17.64 7.51
C PRO A 22 -7.18 16.66 7.86
N VAL A 23 -6.72 15.90 6.86
CA VAL A 23 -5.41 15.27 6.92
C VAL A 23 -4.42 16.41 7.09
N THR A 24 -3.95 16.62 8.32
CA THR A 24 -2.85 17.54 8.59
C THR A 24 -1.65 17.02 7.81
N HIS A 25 -1.35 17.68 6.71
CA HIS A 25 -0.12 17.48 5.96
C HIS A 25 1.04 17.78 6.92
N ARG A 26 1.72 16.74 7.40
CA ARG A 26 2.96 16.89 8.15
C ARG A 26 3.99 17.45 7.18
N ARG A 27 4.20 18.76 7.28
CA ARG A 27 5.16 19.54 6.51
C ARG A 27 6.56 18.90 6.69
N PRO A 28 7.22 18.42 5.63
CA PRO A 28 8.63 18.07 5.73
C PRO A 28 9.41 19.36 5.99
N SER A 29 10.14 19.39 7.11
CA SER A 29 11.10 20.42 7.44
C SER A 29 12.23 20.40 6.41
N SER A 30 12.21 21.34 5.47
CA SER A 30 13.38 21.66 4.65
C SER A 30 14.47 22.26 5.54
N PRO A 31 15.71 21.74 5.51
CA PRO A 31 16.83 22.44 6.10
C PRO A 31 17.22 23.63 5.22
N VAL A 32 17.29 24.79 5.87
CA VAL A 32 17.88 26.02 5.36
C VAL A 32 19.37 25.77 5.07
N GLY A 33 19.78 25.97 3.81
CA GLY A 33 21.18 25.93 3.40
C GLY A 33 21.47 27.13 2.50
N SER A 34 21.88 28.23 3.13
CA SER A 34 22.34 29.46 2.49
C SER A 34 23.68 29.24 1.79
N SER A 35 23.80 29.76 0.57
CA SER A 35 25.03 29.85 -0.22
C SER A 35 26.18 30.57 0.51
N SER A 36 27.42 30.10 0.34
CA SER A 36 28.55 30.98 -0.03
C SER A 36 29.73 30.19 -0.59
N LYS A 37 30.24 30.65 -1.75
CA LYS A 37 31.55 30.31 -2.32
C LYS A 37 32.64 31.06 -1.55
N THR A 38 33.82 30.46 -1.36
CA THR A 38 35.14 31.07 -1.61
C THR A 38 36.28 30.05 -1.43
N ASN A 39 37.33 30.24 -2.23
CA ASN A 39 38.57 29.46 -2.33
C ASN A 39 39.52 29.63 -1.13
N ASP A 40 40.51 28.72 -1.11
CA ASP A 40 41.93 28.88 -0.72
C ASP A 40 42.45 28.22 0.57
N LYS A 41 43.48 27.39 0.32
CA LYS A 41 44.72 27.15 1.09
C LYS A 41 44.71 26.26 2.33
N GLU A 42 45.17 25.03 2.08
CA GLU A 42 46.14 24.24 2.85
C GLU A 42 46.81 24.93 4.05
N ILE A 43 46.52 24.44 5.26
CA ILE A 43 47.41 24.44 6.42
C ILE A 43 47.23 23.11 7.16
N ILE A 44 48.31 22.34 7.18
CA ILE A 44 48.54 21.16 8.01
C ILE A 44 48.40 21.54 9.49
N THR A 45 47.54 20.87 10.24
CA THR A 45 47.67 20.82 11.70
C THR A 45 47.21 19.46 12.21
N ASN A 46 48.18 18.68 12.70
CA ASN A 46 47.96 17.47 13.48
C ASN A 46 47.07 17.79 14.70
N SER A 47 45.94 17.09 14.82
CA SER A 47 45.25 16.90 16.09
C SER A 47 44.79 15.46 16.18
N ASN A 48 45.49 14.73 17.05
CA ASN A 48 45.05 13.48 17.64
C ASN A 48 43.74 13.69 18.40
N ASN A 49 42.95 12.62 18.46
CA ASN A 49 41.67 12.45 19.14
C ASN A 49 40.48 13.13 18.47
N ASN A 50 39.78 12.34 17.65
CA ASN A 50 38.32 12.31 17.69
C ASN A 50 37.88 10.87 17.44
N ASN A 51 37.10 10.34 18.38
CA ASN A 51 36.22 9.19 18.17
C ASN A 51 35.23 9.59 17.06
N SER A 52 35.64 9.46 15.80
CA SER A 52 34.69 9.31 14.72
C SER A 52 34.17 7.90 14.85
N GLU A 53 32.90 7.78 15.20
CA GLU A 53 32.08 6.61 14.92
C GLU A 53 32.11 6.44 13.40
N VAL A 54 33.17 5.81 12.88
CA VAL A 54 33.35 5.52 11.46
C VAL A 54 32.24 4.54 11.12
N ARG A 55 31.17 5.07 10.51
CA ARG A 55 30.10 4.26 9.97
C ARG A 55 30.75 3.26 8.99
N PRO A 56 30.59 1.95 9.18
CA PRO A 56 31.25 0.98 8.34
C PRO A 56 30.84 1.20 6.87
N ASP A 57 31.82 1.32 5.99
CA ASP A 57 31.59 1.46 4.55
C ASP A 57 31.23 0.08 3.98
N CYS A 58 29.95 -0.27 4.12
CA CYS A 58 29.39 -1.58 3.74
C CYS A 58 29.33 -1.82 2.22
N ASN A 59 29.96 -0.96 1.40
CA ASN A 59 30.09 -1.15 -0.04
C ASN A 59 31.45 -1.73 -0.44
N ASP A 60 32.41 -1.84 0.47
CA ASP A 60 33.74 -2.35 0.16
C ASP A 60 33.81 -3.88 0.37
N SER A 61 33.94 -4.61 -0.73
CA SER A 61 34.11 -6.08 -0.78
C SER A 61 35.39 -6.61 -0.12
N THR A 62 36.23 -5.71 0.43
CA THR A 62 37.52 -6.05 1.03
C THR A 62 37.52 -6.12 2.56
N ASP A 63 36.37 -5.88 3.21
CA ASP A 63 36.25 -5.99 4.67
C ASP A 63 36.38 -7.48 5.10
N PRO A 64 37.18 -7.81 6.14
CA PRO A 64 37.37 -9.20 6.54
C PRO A 64 36.03 -9.81 6.96
N ALA A 65 35.66 -10.95 6.38
CA ALA A 65 34.39 -11.65 6.63
C ALA A 65 34.26 -12.24 8.06
N GLU A 66 35.28 -12.04 8.90
CA GLU A 66 35.37 -12.56 10.25
C GLU A 66 35.08 -11.46 11.28
N TYR A 67 33.80 -11.11 11.42
CA TYR A 67 33.31 -10.26 12.51
C TYR A 67 32.03 -10.83 13.12
N ASN A 68 31.70 -10.31 14.30
CA ASN A 68 30.52 -10.68 15.05
C ASN A 68 29.37 -9.72 14.74
N VAL A 69 28.14 -10.21 14.79
CA VAL A 69 26.94 -9.49 14.38
C VAL A 69 25.89 -9.61 15.47
N HIS A 70 25.25 -8.50 15.82
CA HIS A 70 24.08 -8.51 16.70
C HIS A 70 22.85 -9.03 15.94
N LEU A 71 22.38 -10.23 16.31
CA LEU A 71 21.27 -10.91 15.62
C LEU A 71 19.98 -10.09 15.65
N ASP A 72 19.63 -9.53 16.79
CA ASP A 72 18.38 -8.76 16.94
C ASP A 72 18.41 -7.47 16.11
N GLN A 73 19.57 -6.81 16.02
CA GLN A 73 19.76 -5.62 15.19
C GLN A 73 19.70 -5.96 13.69
N LEU A 74 20.33 -7.05 13.27
CA LEU A 74 20.25 -7.57 11.90
C LEU A 74 18.79 -7.82 11.49
N ILE A 75 18.05 -8.55 12.33
CA ILE A 75 16.65 -8.88 12.10
C ILE A 75 15.80 -7.60 12.02
N GLN A 76 16.04 -6.66 12.92
CA GLN A 76 15.33 -5.38 12.92
C GLN A 76 15.59 -4.59 11.63
N HIS A 77 16.83 -4.57 11.12
CA HIS A 77 17.15 -3.89 9.86
C HIS A 77 16.44 -4.53 8.67
N ILE A 78 16.51 -5.86 8.56
CA ILE A 78 15.88 -6.61 7.46
C ILE A 78 14.36 -6.44 7.48
N THR A 79 13.73 -6.61 8.65
CA THR A 79 12.27 -6.48 8.78
C THR A 79 11.78 -5.06 8.50
N THR A 80 12.52 -4.05 8.96
CA THR A 80 12.20 -2.64 8.73
C THR A 80 12.27 -2.32 7.24
N HIS A 81 13.32 -2.77 6.54
CA HIS A 81 13.44 -2.60 5.10
C HIS A 81 12.29 -3.29 4.36
N TRP A 82 12.02 -4.56 4.65
CA TRP A 82 10.92 -5.29 4.02
C TRP A 82 9.56 -4.64 4.28
N LYS A 83 9.31 -4.18 5.51
CA LYS A 83 8.04 -3.53 5.85
C LYS A 83 7.84 -2.25 5.05
N PHE A 84 8.80 -1.33 5.09
CA PHE A 84 8.60 0.01 4.55
C PHE A 84 8.86 0.12 3.05
N ASP A 85 9.88 -0.56 2.53
CA ASP A 85 10.28 -0.39 1.13
C ASP A 85 9.46 -1.31 0.20
N HIS A 86 9.00 -2.47 0.72
CA HIS A 86 8.32 -3.48 -0.08
C HIS A 86 6.85 -3.66 0.33
N LEU A 87 6.57 -4.09 1.56
CA LEU A 87 5.21 -4.47 1.97
C LEU A 87 4.22 -3.29 1.94
N ASP A 88 4.61 -2.12 2.46
CA ASP A 88 3.75 -0.93 2.44
C ASP A 88 3.50 -0.43 1.01
N SER A 89 4.48 -0.59 0.12
CA SER A 89 4.34 -0.28 -1.31
C SER A 89 3.36 -1.24 -1.98
N ILE A 90 3.51 -2.56 -1.76
CA ILE A 90 2.59 -3.59 -2.25
C ILE A 90 1.16 -3.30 -1.78
N GLN A 91 1.00 -3.03 -0.49
CA GLN A 91 -0.29 -2.73 0.13
C GLN A 91 -0.95 -1.52 -0.53
N THR A 92 -0.23 -0.40 -0.63
CA THR A 92 -0.75 0.85 -1.21
C THR A 92 -1.07 0.73 -2.70
N GLN A 93 -0.21 0.06 -3.48
CA GLN A 93 -0.44 -0.17 -4.90
C GLN A 93 -1.65 -1.06 -5.13
N SER A 94 -1.80 -2.11 -4.32
CA SER A 94 -2.93 -3.03 -4.38
C SER A 94 -4.23 -2.29 -4.15
N TYR A 95 -4.34 -1.43 -3.13
CA TYR A 95 -5.59 -0.70 -2.86
C TYR A 95 -6.07 0.17 -4.00
N LYS A 96 -5.15 0.82 -4.70
CA LYS A 96 -5.48 1.64 -5.87
C LYS A 96 -6.01 0.78 -7.01
N GLN A 97 -5.35 -0.33 -7.29
CA GLN A 97 -5.77 -1.27 -8.34
C GLN A 97 -7.12 -1.89 -8.04
N ILE A 98 -7.31 -2.36 -6.79
CA ILE A 98 -8.57 -2.94 -6.33
C ILE A 98 -9.71 -1.93 -6.46
N ALA A 99 -9.51 -0.70 -5.98
CA ALA A 99 -10.55 0.33 -6.09
C ALA A 99 -10.94 0.62 -7.54
N SER A 100 -9.97 0.64 -8.46
CA SER A 100 -10.24 0.80 -9.89
C SER A 100 -10.99 -0.40 -10.47
N GLN A 101 -10.64 -1.62 -10.09
CA GLN A 101 -11.37 -2.82 -10.53
C GLN A 101 -12.81 -2.84 -9.99
N VAL A 102 -13.02 -2.52 -8.71
CA VAL A 102 -14.36 -2.41 -8.11
C VAL A 102 -15.23 -1.41 -8.88
N GLN A 103 -14.69 -0.27 -9.30
CA GLN A 103 -15.42 0.68 -10.14
C GLN A 103 -15.81 0.08 -11.50
N GLN A 104 -14.93 -0.70 -12.15
CA GLN A 104 -15.21 -1.35 -13.43
C GLN A 104 -16.34 -2.39 -13.34
N HIS A 105 -16.57 -2.95 -12.15
CA HIS A 105 -17.66 -3.88 -11.89
C HIS A 105 -19.02 -3.20 -11.67
N VAL A 106 -19.05 -1.87 -11.57
CA VAL A 106 -20.26 -1.07 -11.35
C VAL A 106 -20.57 -0.22 -12.58
N GLU A 107 -21.70 -0.46 -13.21
CA GLU A 107 -22.22 0.32 -14.32
C GLU A 107 -23.52 1.00 -13.92
N ILE A 108 -23.66 2.30 -14.23
CA ILE A 108 -24.90 3.04 -14.00
C ILE A 108 -25.41 3.49 -15.38
N LYS A 109 -26.64 3.10 -15.72
CA LYS A 109 -27.28 3.42 -17.00
C LYS A 109 -28.45 4.37 -16.78
N VAL A 110 -28.60 5.35 -17.66
CA VAL A 110 -29.81 6.16 -17.75
C VAL A 110 -30.77 5.47 -18.74
N THR A 111 -31.96 5.12 -18.28
CA THR A 111 -33.00 4.50 -19.12
C THR A 111 -34.19 5.43 -19.23
N THR A 112 -34.79 5.56 -20.42
CA THR A 112 -36.07 6.24 -20.63
C THR A 112 -37.19 5.21 -20.77
N MET A 113 -38.27 5.35 -20.01
CA MET A 113 -39.42 4.43 -20.00
C MET A 113 -40.37 4.61 -21.19
N SER A 114 -40.05 5.46 -22.16
CA SER A 114 -40.88 5.67 -23.35
C SER A 114 -40.87 4.42 -24.24
N SER A 115 -42.00 3.72 -24.19
CA SER A 115 -42.29 2.43 -24.81
C SER A 115 -42.08 2.37 -26.33
N SER A 116 -41.50 1.25 -26.76
CA SER A 116 -41.65 0.58 -28.06
C SER A 116 -41.12 1.29 -29.32
N SER A 117 -40.19 0.57 -29.96
CA SER A 117 -39.82 0.61 -31.39
C SER A 117 -38.87 1.71 -31.87
N SER A 118 -37.79 1.21 -32.50
CA SER A 118 -36.80 1.88 -33.33
C SER A 118 -35.67 2.63 -32.62
N SER A 119 -34.47 2.27 -33.07
CA SER A 119 -33.16 2.76 -32.70
C SER A 119 -33.03 4.26 -32.98
N GLN A 120 -33.49 5.11 -32.06
CA GLN A 120 -33.22 6.54 -32.09
C GLN A 120 -32.30 6.91 -30.93
N GLN A 121 -31.10 7.35 -31.29
CA GLN A 121 -30.16 8.00 -30.38
C GLN A 121 -30.87 9.18 -29.71
N VAL A 122 -31.01 9.09 -28.39
CA VAL A 122 -31.65 10.09 -27.55
C VAL A 122 -30.81 11.37 -27.57
N VAL A 123 -31.42 12.48 -28.01
CA VAL A 123 -30.87 13.82 -27.83
C VAL A 123 -31.11 14.20 -26.37
N ILE A 124 -30.12 13.92 -25.51
CA ILE A 124 -30.13 14.40 -24.13
C ILE A 124 -29.86 15.91 -24.17
N ASN A 125 -30.63 16.70 -23.43
CA ASN A 125 -30.33 18.12 -23.27
C ASN A 125 -28.92 18.26 -22.67
N PRO A 126 -28.03 19.09 -23.23
CA PRO A 126 -26.64 19.19 -22.78
C PRO A 126 -26.50 19.71 -21.34
N ALA A 127 -27.55 20.33 -20.78
CA ALA A 127 -27.61 20.73 -19.37
C ALA A 127 -27.84 19.52 -18.45
N ASP A 128 -28.72 18.60 -18.83
CA ASP A 128 -29.04 17.40 -18.03
C ASP A 128 -27.94 16.34 -18.14
N THR A 129 -27.21 16.27 -19.26
CA THR A 129 -26.00 15.42 -19.37
C THR A 129 -24.93 15.84 -18.38
N MET A 130 -24.70 17.15 -18.21
CA MET A 130 -23.65 17.66 -17.33
C MET A 130 -23.93 17.32 -15.86
N ASP A 131 -25.18 17.40 -15.43
CA ASP A 131 -25.56 17.09 -14.05
C ASP A 131 -25.51 15.58 -13.77
N VAL A 132 -25.83 14.74 -14.75
CA VAL A 132 -25.68 13.27 -14.66
C VAL A 132 -24.20 12.88 -14.61
N ASP A 133 -23.34 13.49 -15.42
CA ASP A 133 -21.91 13.21 -15.42
C ASP A 133 -21.26 13.59 -14.08
N ILE A 134 -21.67 14.71 -13.49
CA ILE A 134 -21.21 15.12 -12.14
C ILE A 134 -21.68 14.12 -11.08
N LEU A 135 -22.94 13.69 -11.13
CA LEU A 135 -23.48 12.70 -10.21
C LEU A 135 -22.71 11.37 -10.32
N MET A 136 -22.47 10.90 -11.54
CA MET A 136 -21.67 9.69 -11.79
C MET A 136 -20.24 9.84 -11.25
N ALA A 137 -19.59 10.97 -11.52
CA ALA A 137 -18.24 11.23 -11.00
C ALA A 137 -18.20 11.23 -9.46
N GLN A 138 -19.21 11.80 -8.81
CA GLN A 138 -19.33 11.80 -7.35
C GLN A 138 -19.56 10.39 -6.80
N ILE A 139 -20.43 9.60 -7.46
CA ILE A 139 -20.69 8.20 -7.09
C ILE A 139 -19.41 7.38 -7.22
N PHE A 140 -18.70 7.45 -8.35
CA PHE A 140 -17.45 6.72 -8.54
C PHE A 140 -16.34 7.17 -7.59
N GLY A 141 -16.25 8.46 -7.29
CA GLY A 141 -15.35 8.99 -6.27
C GLY A 141 -15.65 8.44 -4.87
N ALA A 142 -16.94 8.34 -4.51
CA ALA A 142 -17.38 7.76 -3.25
C ALA A 142 -17.06 6.25 -3.17
N ILE A 143 -17.31 5.49 -4.25
CA ILE A 143 -16.96 4.05 -4.33
C ILE A 143 -15.46 3.86 -4.10
N GLN A 144 -14.63 4.67 -4.76
CA GLN A 144 -13.17 4.60 -4.60
C GLN A 144 -12.75 4.91 -3.17
N SER A 145 -13.25 5.99 -2.58
CA SER A 145 -12.92 6.37 -1.22
C SER A 145 -13.37 5.32 -0.21
N HIS A 146 -14.57 4.77 -0.37
CA HIS A 146 -15.11 3.71 0.47
C HIS A 146 -14.24 2.45 0.40
N THR A 147 -13.89 2.02 -0.81
CA THR A 147 -13.02 0.85 -1.06
C THR A 147 -11.65 1.06 -0.43
N GLN A 148 -11.00 2.19 -0.71
CA GLN A 148 -9.68 2.51 -0.16
C GLN A 148 -9.68 2.68 1.36
N GLY A 149 -10.83 3.04 1.97
CA GLY A 149 -10.98 3.11 3.42
C GLY A 149 -11.15 1.74 4.09
N LYS A 150 -11.80 0.78 3.42
CA LYS A 150 -12.04 -0.57 3.97
C LYS A 150 -10.87 -1.53 3.79
N LEU A 151 -10.17 -1.47 2.67
CA LEU A 151 -9.08 -2.40 2.36
C LEU A 151 -7.93 -2.42 3.39
N PRO A 152 -7.51 -1.28 4.00
CA PRO A 152 -6.57 -1.28 5.11
C PRO A 152 -6.99 -2.18 6.27
N LEU A 153 -8.26 -2.12 6.66
CA LEU A 153 -8.77 -2.88 7.79
C LEU A 153 -8.80 -4.38 7.51
N GLU A 154 -9.13 -4.77 6.28
CA GLU A 154 -9.14 -6.18 5.89
C GLU A 154 -7.72 -6.72 5.69
N TRP A 155 -6.80 -5.89 5.17
CA TRP A 155 -5.39 -6.25 5.11
C TRP A 155 -4.79 -6.45 6.50
N ASP A 156 -5.09 -5.58 7.46
CA ASP A 156 -4.55 -5.72 8.83
C ASP A 156 -4.99 -7.06 9.45
N LYS A 157 -6.23 -7.52 9.21
CA LYS A 157 -6.70 -8.83 9.68
C LYS A 157 -6.00 -10.01 9.00
N LEU A 158 -5.71 -9.90 7.70
CA LEU A 158 -5.11 -10.98 6.91
C LEU A 158 -3.58 -10.98 6.99
N GLY A 159 -2.98 -9.83 7.27
CA GLY A 159 -1.56 -9.52 7.17
C GLY A 159 -0.76 -9.73 8.44
N ASP A 160 -1.36 -10.23 9.52
CA ASP A 160 -0.69 -10.46 10.81
C ASP A 160 0.63 -11.24 10.67
N GLN A 161 0.66 -12.24 9.78
CA GLN A 161 1.86 -13.06 9.51
C GLN A 161 2.96 -12.31 8.75
N LEU A 162 2.61 -11.24 8.03
CA LEU A 162 3.56 -10.31 7.40
C LEU A 162 3.85 -9.09 8.27
N GLY A 163 3.24 -9.02 9.45
CA GLY A 163 3.51 -8.01 10.46
C GLY A 163 4.96 -8.12 10.95
N LYS A 164 5.50 -6.99 11.42
CA LYS A 164 6.87 -6.91 11.93
C LYS A 164 7.18 -7.99 12.98
N PRO A 165 6.34 -8.24 14.01
CA PRO A 165 6.65 -9.26 15.01
C PRO A 165 6.77 -10.69 14.45
N ALA A 166 5.88 -11.05 13.51
CA ALA A 166 5.88 -12.38 12.89
C ALA A 166 7.10 -12.56 11.98
N LEU A 167 7.42 -11.53 11.19
CA LEU A 167 8.59 -11.55 10.32
C LEU A 167 9.91 -11.59 11.12
N GLU A 168 9.99 -10.85 12.23
CA GLU A 168 11.15 -10.89 13.12
C GLU A 168 11.32 -12.28 13.75
N ALA A 169 10.23 -12.89 14.22
CA ALA A 169 10.25 -14.23 14.78
C ALA A 169 10.67 -15.28 13.74
N TYR A 170 10.15 -15.18 12.51
CA TYR A 170 10.52 -16.07 11.41
C TYR A 170 11.99 -15.93 11.02
N LEU A 171 12.48 -14.69 10.85
CA LEU A 171 13.89 -14.43 10.55
C LEU A 171 14.81 -14.96 11.65
N ARG A 172 14.45 -14.73 12.93
CA ARG A 172 15.20 -15.29 14.06
C ARG A 172 15.30 -16.80 13.94
N LYS A 173 14.17 -17.47 13.68
CA LYS A 173 14.13 -18.92 13.53
C LYS A 173 15.05 -19.41 12.41
N ILE A 174 14.91 -18.87 11.19
CA ILE A 174 15.71 -19.37 10.06
C ILE A 174 17.21 -19.09 10.22
N VAL A 175 17.58 -17.97 10.83
CA VAL A 175 18.99 -17.64 11.07
C VAL A 175 19.59 -18.59 12.11
N LEU A 176 18.86 -18.87 13.20
CA LEU A 176 19.29 -19.84 14.21
C LEU A 176 19.37 -21.26 13.66
N ASP A 177 18.42 -21.65 12.80
CA ASP A 177 18.38 -22.96 12.17
C ASP A 177 19.57 -23.20 11.22
N GLN A 178 20.06 -22.16 10.52
CA GLN A 178 21.22 -22.28 9.61
C GLN A 178 22.57 -22.09 10.31
N CYS A 179 22.67 -21.12 11.22
CA CYS A 179 23.95 -20.70 11.78
C CYS A 179 24.26 -21.26 13.17
N GLY A 180 23.33 -21.99 13.78
CA GLY A 180 23.57 -22.65 15.05
C GLY A 180 23.82 -21.69 16.22
N SER A 181 24.29 -22.26 17.34
CA SER A 181 24.18 -21.67 18.68
C SER A 181 24.76 -20.26 18.78
N VAL A 182 23.91 -19.34 19.19
CA VAL A 182 24.24 -17.98 19.59
C VAL A 182 25.24 -18.00 20.74
N SER A 183 26.32 -17.24 20.63
CA SER A 183 27.12 -16.88 21.81
C SER A 183 26.42 -15.71 22.50
N ASN A 184 25.96 -15.94 23.73
CA ASN A 184 25.50 -14.85 24.56
C ASN A 184 26.72 -14.06 24.99
N ASP A 185 26.78 -12.79 24.60
CA ASP A 185 27.75 -11.88 25.17
C ASP A 185 27.48 -11.71 26.68
N THR A 186 28.46 -11.22 27.41
CA THR A 186 28.36 -10.77 28.81
C THR A 186 27.19 -9.81 29.07
N SER A 187 26.67 -9.18 28.02
CA SER A 187 25.49 -8.30 28.00
C SER A 187 24.14 -9.02 27.77
N GLY A 188 24.15 -10.33 27.49
CA GLY A 188 22.95 -11.12 27.13
C GLY A 188 22.48 -10.94 25.69
N ALA A 189 23.24 -10.24 24.85
CA ALA A 189 22.93 -10.03 23.44
C ALA A 189 23.23 -11.29 22.62
N ASN A 190 22.35 -11.59 21.66
CA ASN A 190 22.53 -12.71 20.74
C ASN A 190 23.56 -12.37 19.65
N ILE A 191 24.75 -12.95 19.70
CA ILE A 191 25.81 -12.74 18.71
C ILE A 191 25.94 -13.93 17.75
N ILE A 192 26.14 -13.62 16.46
CA ILE A 192 26.36 -14.58 15.38
C ILE A 192 27.57 -14.18 14.52
N SER A 193 28.23 -15.15 13.90
CA SER A 193 29.35 -14.90 12.97
C SER A 193 28.85 -14.37 11.62
N ALA A 194 29.46 -13.30 11.13
CA ALA A 194 29.20 -12.74 9.80
C ALA A 194 29.49 -13.75 8.68
N GLN A 195 30.54 -14.57 8.81
CA GLN A 195 30.89 -15.59 7.84
C GLN A 195 29.73 -16.56 7.61
N CYS A 196 29.07 -17.01 8.67
CA CYS A 196 27.93 -17.91 8.55
C CYS A 196 26.77 -17.27 7.78
N LEU A 197 26.47 -16.00 8.05
CA LEU A 197 25.40 -15.28 7.35
C LEU A 197 25.70 -15.11 5.86
N VAL A 198 26.97 -14.95 5.50
CA VAL A 198 27.42 -14.89 4.10
C VAL A 198 27.29 -16.27 3.44
N ASP A 199 27.76 -17.34 4.10
CA ASP A 199 27.73 -18.70 3.57
C ASP A 199 26.31 -19.20 3.30
N TYR A 200 25.34 -18.83 4.15
CA TYR A 200 23.93 -19.21 4.01
C TYR A 200 23.04 -18.10 3.42
N SER A 201 23.61 -17.01 2.90
CA SER A 201 22.86 -15.84 2.42
C SER A 201 21.81 -16.17 1.36
N ASP A 202 22.15 -17.03 0.39
CA ASP A 202 21.22 -17.49 -0.65
C ASP A 202 20.06 -18.33 -0.07
N GLN A 203 20.38 -19.21 0.88
CA GLN A 203 19.37 -20.07 1.52
C GLN A 203 18.43 -19.26 2.41
N LEU A 204 18.96 -18.29 3.16
CA LEU A 204 18.18 -17.36 3.97
C LEU A 204 17.28 -16.49 3.09
N SER A 205 17.80 -15.96 1.97
CA SER A 205 17.02 -15.19 1.00
C SER A 205 15.89 -16.02 0.40
N SER A 206 16.18 -17.23 -0.08
CA SER A 206 15.17 -18.14 -0.63
C SER A 206 14.08 -18.51 0.38
N GLN A 207 14.45 -18.70 1.66
CA GLN A 207 13.47 -19.00 2.71
C GLN A 207 12.61 -17.79 3.07
N LEU A 208 13.18 -16.58 3.05
CA LEU A 208 12.45 -15.33 3.25
C LEU A 208 11.49 -15.06 2.09
N ASP A 209 11.96 -15.17 0.85
CA ASP A 209 11.15 -14.96 -0.35
C ASP A 209 9.97 -15.94 -0.40
N ARG A 210 10.21 -17.21 -0.07
CA ARG A 210 9.15 -18.22 0.00
C ARG A 210 8.12 -17.90 1.06
N TYR A 211 8.56 -17.45 2.24
CA TYR A 211 7.66 -17.04 3.33
C TYR A 211 6.79 -15.87 2.90
N LEU A 212 7.41 -14.81 2.37
CA LEU A 212 6.70 -13.62 1.92
C LEU A 212 5.74 -13.93 0.78
N GLY A 213 6.21 -14.65 -0.24
CA GLY A 213 5.40 -15.03 -1.40
C GLY A 213 4.20 -15.89 -1.02
N THR A 214 4.38 -16.88 -0.14
CA THR A 214 3.28 -17.76 0.32
C THR A 214 2.20 -16.96 1.03
N HIS A 215 2.58 -16.07 1.95
CA HIS A 215 1.62 -15.28 2.71
C HIS A 215 0.96 -14.20 1.85
N LEU A 216 1.69 -13.54 0.95
CA LEU A 216 1.13 -12.56 0.02
C LEU A 216 0.12 -13.22 -0.93
N ILE A 217 0.45 -14.38 -1.51
CA ILE A 217 -0.49 -15.15 -2.34
C ILE A 217 -1.75 -15.49 -1.55
N HIS A 218 -1.59 -15.98 -0.31
CA HIS A 218 -2.73 -16.31 0.52
C HIS A 218 -3.63 -15.10 0.82
N ILE A 219 -3.04 -13.93 1.12
CA ILE A 219 -3.78 -12.69 1.35
C ILE A 219 -4.57 -12.31 0.09
N PHE A 220 -3.93 -12.29 -1.08
CA PHE A 220 -4.61 -11.93 -2.32
C PHE A 220 -5.70 -12.93 -2.71
N ASP A 221 -5.45 -14.22 -2.57
CA ASP A 221 -6.47 -15.27 -2.81
C ASP A 221 -7.67 -15.07 -1.87
N THR A 222 -7.43 -14.77 -0.60
CA THR A 222 -8.49 -14.52 0.39
C THR A 222 -9.25 -13.23 0.08
N MET A 223 -8.55 -12.19 -0.37
CA MET A 223 -9.19 -10.96 -0.82
C MET A 223 -10.10 -11.20 -2.02
N ASP A 224 -9.62 -11.90 -3.03
CA ASP A 224 -10.37 -12.23 -4.25
C ASP A 224 -11.60 -13.10 -3.97
N GLN A 225 -11.50 -14.06 -3.05
CA GLN A 225 -12.58 -15.03 -2.78
C GLN A 225 -13.66 -14.50 -1.83
N HIS A 226 -13.30 -13.64 -0.89
CA HIS A 226 -14.20 -13.27 0.22
C HIS A 226 -14.37 -11.75 0.34
N VAL A 227 -13.25 -11.03 0.51
CA VAL A 227 -13.32 -9.60 0.87
C VAL A 227 -13.94 -8.75 -0.24
N LEU A 228 -13.55 -9.00 -1.49
CA LEU A 228 -13.93 -8.15 -2.61
C LEU A 228 -15.33 -8.43 -3.14
N PRO A 229 -15.77 -9.70 -3.24
CA PRO A 229 -17.18 -9.98 -3.47
C PRO A 229 -18.08 -9.33 -2.41
N ASP A 230 -17.73 -9.41 -1.13
CA ASP A 230 -18.50 -8.81 -0.04
C ASP A 230 -18.49 -7.28 -0.10
N LEU A 231 -17.34 -6.69 -0.43
CA LEU A 231 -17.20 -5.26 -0.61
C LEU A 231 -18.05 -4.76 -1.79
N LEU A 232 -18.02 -5.48 -2.91
CA LEU A 232 -18.82 -5.15 -4.09
C LEU A 232 -20.31 -5.28 -3.79
N ALA A 233 -20.73 -6.35 -3.11
CA ALA A 233 -22.12 -6.55 -2.69
C ALA A 233 -22.59 -5.41 -1.78
N THR A 234 -21.84 -5.11 -0.71
CA THR A 234 -22.17 -4.01 0.21
C THR A 234 -22.20 -2.66 -0.51
N THR A 235 -21.25 -2.41 -1.41
CA THR A 235 -21.20 -1.17 -2.20
C THR A 235 -22.42 -1.06 -3.11
N SER A 236 -22.78 -2.14 -3.80
CA SER A 236 -23.94 -2.17 -4.69
C SER A 236 -25.27 -1.92 -3.97
N GLU A 237 -25.46 -2.49 -2.78
CA GLU A 237 -26.64 -2.24 -1.95
C GLU A 237 -26.74 -0.75 -1.56
N ASN A 238 -25.63 -0.16 -1.12
CA ASN A 238 -25.57 1.26 -0.78
C ASN A 238 -25.86 2.16 -1.99
N LEU A 239 -25.30 1.82 -3.17
CA LEU A 239 -25.55 2.53 -4.40
C LEU A 239 -27.00 2.44 -4.85
N GLN A 240 -27.63 1.27 -4.73
CA GLN A 240 -29.04 1.10 -5.07
C GLN A 240 -29.92 2.01 -4.20
N GLY A 241 -29.62 2.14 -2.91
CA GLY A 241 -30.31 3.07 -2.01
C GLY A 241 -30.19 4.53 -2.47
N ILE A 242 -28.98 4.95 -2.85
CA ILE A 242 -28.71 6.30 -3.37
C ILE A 242 -29.47 6.54 -4.68
N LEU A 243 -29.39 5.61 -5.63
CA LEU A 243 -30.06 5.75 -6.93
C LEU A 243 -31.58 5.76 -6.80
N ASN A 244 -32.16 4.96 -5.90
CA ASN A 244 -33.59 4.99 -5.60
C ASN A 244 -34.03 6.37 -5.07
N TYR A 245 -33.22 6.98 -4.20
CA TYR A 245 -33.46 8.34 -3.72
C TYR A 245 -33.45 9.34 -4.88
N PHE A 246 -32.41 9.32 -5.73
CA PHE A 246 -32.32 10.24 -6.87
C PHE A 246 -33.48 10.05 -7.86
N ASN A 247 -33.83 8.81 -8.19
CA ASN A 247 -34.96 8.48 -9.05
C ASN A 247 -36.28 9.03 -8.48
N SER A 248 -36.49 8.90 -7.16
CA SER A 248 -37.72 9.40 -6.51
C SER A 248 -37.81 10.92 -6.41
N VAL A 249 -36.69 11.63 -6.25
CA VAL A 249 -36.67 13.07 -6.01
C VAL A 249 -36.56 13.87 -7.30
N PHE A 250 -35.73 13.42 -8.25
CA PHE A 250 -35.37 14.21 -9.43
C PHE A 250 -35.99 13.66 -10.71
N PHE A 251 -36.07 12.35 -10.88
CA PHE A 251 -36.48 11.75 -12.16
C PHE A 251 -37.94 11.32 -12.25
N ASN A 252 -38.73 11.55 -11.20
CA ASN A 252 -40.15 11.15 -11.09
C ASN A 252 -41.09 11.77 -12.15
N LYS A 253 -40.59 12.67 -13.02
CA LYS A 253 -41.39 13.43 -14.00
C LYS A 253 -40.95 13.25 -15.46
N ASP A 254 -39.73 12.78 -15.71
CA ASP A 254 -39.07 12.89 -17.02
C ASP A 254 -38.92 11.54 -17.74
N ASP A 255 -39.68 10.51 -17.33
CA ASP A 255 -39.58 9.11 -17.79
C ASP A 255 -38.16 8.52 -17.73
N GLN A 256 -37.21 9.20 -17.08
CA GLN A 256 -35.83 8.75 -16.94
C GLN A 256 -35.65 8.00 -15.62
N ALA A 257 -34.78 7.00 -15.61
CA ALA A 257 -34.39 6.30 -14.39
C ALA A 257 -32.93 5.87 -14.48
N LEU A 258 -32.20 6.08 -13.39
CA LEU A 258 -30.88 5.52 -13.19
C LEU A 258 -31.01 4.06 -12.75
N LEU A 259 -30.40 3.16 -13.52
CA LEU A 259 -30.37 1.74 -13.27
C LEU A 259 -28.94 1.31 -12.94
N LEU A 260 -28.77 0.64 -11.80
CA LEU A 260 -27.52 0.02 -11.40
C LEU A 260 -27.40 -1.35 -12.04
N GLN A 261 -26.29 -1.59 -12.72
CA GLN A 261 -25.89 -2.91 -13.19
C GLN A 261 -24.54 -3.25 -12.54
N VAL A 262 -24.51 -4.34 -11.79
CA VAL A 262 -23.28 -4.81 -11.13
C VAL A 262 -22.86 -6.13 -11.75
N HIS A 263 -21.64 -6.16 -12.25
CA HIS A 263 -21.03 -7.38 -12.77
C HIS A 263 -20.38 -8.15 -11.62
N PRO A 264 -20.53 -9.48 -11.56
CA PRO A 264 -19.88 -10.28 -10.53
C PRO A 264 -18.37 -10.08 -10.58
N TRP A 265 -17.72 -10.20 -9.43
CA TRP A 265 -16.26 -10.16 -9.35
C TRP A 265 -15.66 -11.25 -10.24
N GLN A 266 -14.83 -10.84 -11.20
CA GLN A 266 -14.13 -11.72 -12.13
C GLN A 266 -12.62 -11.42 -12.18
N GLY A 267 -12.16 -10.49 -11.33
CA GLY A 267 -10.75 -10.11 -11.23
C GLY A 267 -9.94 -11.17 -10.49
N SER A 268 -8.66 -11.29 -10.89
CA SER A 268 -7.62 -11.98 -10.13
C SER A 268 -6.59 -10.93 -9.76
N ILE A 269 -6.71 -10.37 -8.56
CA ILE A 269 -5.69 -9.46 -8.03
C ILE A 269 -4.40 -10.22 -7.82
N LYS A 270 -4.48 -11.52 -7.55
CA LYS A 270 -3.34 -12.42 -7.60
C LYS A 270 -2.54 -12.29 -8.90
N ASP A 271 -3.20 -12.31 -10.06
CA ASP A 271 -2.51 -12.16 -11.35
C ASP A 271 -1.96 -10.73 -11.53
N THR A 272 -2.66 -9.73 -11.00
CA THR A 272 -2.14 -8.36 -10.99
C THR A 272 -0.87 -8.25 -10.14
N TYR A 273 -0.86 -8.87 -8.97
CA TYR A 273 0.28 -8.94 -8.06
C TYR A 273 1.46 -9.69 -8.71
N ILE A 274 1.24 -10.88 -9.23
CA ILE A 274 2.28 -11.72 -9.85
C ILE A 274 2.89 -11.02 -11.09
N ASN A 275 2.04 -10.43 -11.94
CA ASN A 275 2.51 -9.93 -13.24
C ASN A 275 3.00 -8.47 -13.20
N HIS A 276 2.53 -7.65 -12.25
CA HIS A 276 2.83 -6.22 -12.23
C HIS A 276 3.55 -5.76 -10.96
N ILE A 277 3.14 -6.25 -9.79
CA ILE A 277 3.70 -5.79 -8.51
C ILE A 277 5.01 -6.53 -8.20
N LEU A 278 5.04 -7.86 -8.30
CA LEU A 278 6.22 -8.68 -8.03
C LEU A 278 7.44 -8.29 -8.90
N PRO A 279 7.32 -8.10 -10.22
CA PRO A 279 8.47 -7.74 -11.06
C PRO A 279 8.96 -6.30 -10.81
N SER A 280 8.09 -5.41 -10.33
CA SER A 280 8.47 -4.04 -9.98
C SER A 280 9.36 -3.96 -8.73
N LEU A 281 9.18 -4.90 -7.81
CA LEU A 281 10.03 -5.04 -6.60
C LEU A 281 11.38 -5.67 -6.95
N ASN A 282 11.42 -6.57 -7.94
CA ASN A 282 12.61 -7.32 -8.31
C ASN A 282 13.58 -6.54 -9.22
N LYS A 283 13.19 -5.36 -9.73
CA LYS A 283 14.03 -4.54 -10.62
C LYS A 283 15.29 -3.95 -9.96
N ASN A 284 15.41 -4.02 -8.63
CA ASN A 284 16.49 -3.40 -7.87
C ASN A 284 17.36 -4.39 -7.06
N ASN A 285 17.16 -5.70 -7.19
CA ASN A 285 17.86 -6.68 -6.36
C ASN A 285 19.03 -7.36 -7.10
N ASP A 286 20.24 -6.88 -6.82
CA ASP A 286 21.39 -7.78 -6.71
C ASP A 286 21.18 -8.67 -5.48
N SER A 287 20.37 -9.71 -5.66
CA SER A 287 19.90 -10.62 -4.59
C SER A 287 21.04 -11.27 -3.79
N SER A 288 22.23 -11.43 -4.39
CA SER A 288 23.41 -12.03 -3.76
C SER A 288 24.01 -11.21 -2.61
N HIS A 289 23.61 -9.95 -2.43
CA HIS A 289 24.19 -9.06 -1.41
C HIS A 289 23.19 -8.57 -0.36
N PHE A 290 21.93 -9.02 -0.39
CA PHE A 290 20.88 -8.53 0.51
C PHE A 290 21.24 -8.73 1.99
N PHE A 291 21.49 -9.98 2.41
CA PHE A 291 21.88 -10.28 3.78
C PHE A 291 23.24 -9.68 4.12
N THR A 292 24.22 -9.79 3.22
CA THR A 292 25.59 -9.27 3.38
C THR A 292 25.61 -7.78 3.73
N ARG A 293 24.76 -6.97 3.09
CA ARG A 293 24.66 -5.54 3.36
C ARG A 293 24.15 -5.25 4.77
N TYR A 294 23.14 -5.97 5.24
CA TYR A 294 22.58 -5.78 6.57
C TYR A 294 23.46 -6.38 7.67
N THR A 295 24.23 -7.43 7.36
CA THR A 295 25.25 -8.01 8.24
C THR A 295 26.28 -6.96 8.65
N CYS A 296 26.78 -6.17 7.69
CA CYS A 296 27.73 -5.10 7.96
C CYS A 296 27.16 -3.97 8.86
N LEU A 297 25.87 -3.65 8.69
CA LEU A 297 25.19 -2.64 9.51
C LEU A 297 24.94 -3.07 10.96
N ALA A 298 25.00 -4.38 11.24
CA ALA A 298 24.76 -4.97 12.56
C ALA A 298 26.06 -5.51 13.21
N ARG A 299 27.23 -5.07 12.71
CA ARG A 299 28.55 -5.45 13.23
C ARG A 299 28.75 -4.99 14.69
N VAL A 300 29.40 -5.85 15.47
CA VAL A 300 29.91 -5.61 16.84
C VAL A 300 31.34 -5.11 16.80
#